data_AF-A0ABD6CD57-F1
#
_entry.id   AF-A0ABD6CD57-F1
#
_cell.length_a   1.000
_cell.length_b   1.000
_cell.length_c   1.000
_cell.angle_alpha   90.00
_cell.angle_beta   90.00
_cell.angle_gamma   90.00
#
_symmetry.space_group_name_H-M   'P 1'
#
loop_
_entity.id
_entity.type
_entity.pdbx_description
1 polymer ?
#
loop_
_entity_poly.entity_id
_entity_poly.type
_entity_poly.pdbx_seq_one_letter_code
_entity_poly.pdbx_strand_id
1 'polypeptide(L)'
;MTVLRELRTDLHHRWEATTLGFGVLFVALVGIQLWKLLVMETVQVIVDGFGLGSVPMGTTSALVSLVGPGLGALVYVRYRKLDLGTSRPRNGTWPIALAVIFAPALLAAAVSAVGNAMFGVSLSAITQQWVSPQVSAEFVLLHLVQPDVFRGIGEGLLICGVIYESVRSLVGDDDATGLAALCIGYYWLMPWAPIDTIPPSLTDSIVFAMTVLLTVAFGVAVGVLYQTLADTHQTNTLSRRHIPVFGVAFVSILSVTSRLTTFPHNVHHLLWIPVLGLAVLGYARTRSVWVAVLSLVAYQVAVHAIVLVEATLGLAVV
;
A
#
# COMPACT_ATOMS: atom_id res chain seq x y z
N MET A 1 30.39 -35.64 -10.82
CA MET A 1 30.62 -34.25 -11.30
C MET A 1 29.42 -33.66 -12.03
N THR A 2 28.63 -34.44 -12.77
CA THR A 2 27.42 -34.02 -13.49
C THR A 2 26.28 -33.54 -12.57
N VAL A 3 25.99 -34.27 -11.50
CA VAL A 3 24.93 -33.92 -10.52
C VAL A 3 25.17 -32.58 -9.82
N LEU A 4 26.43 -32.27 -9.45
CA LEU A 4 26.79 -30.97 -8.86
C LEU A 4 26.69 -29.82 -9.86
N ARG A 5 26.81 -30.10 -11.16
CA ARG A 5 26.67 -29.09 -12.22
C ARG A 5 25.20 -28.79 -12.49
N GLU A 6 24.35 -29.81 -12.49
CA GLU A 6 22.89 -29.69 -12.64
C GLU A 6 22.24 -28.96 -11.45
N LEU A 7 22.62 -29.30 -10.22
CA LEU A 7 22.19 -28.59 -9.01
C LEU A 7 22.59 -27.10 -9.04
N ARG A 8 23.79 -26.79 -9.55
CA ARG A 8 24.27 -25.40 -9.65
C ARG A 8 23.50 -24.60 -10.70
N THR A 9 23.12 -25.21 -11.82
CA THR A 9 22.30 -24.54 -12.85
C THR A 9 20.87 -24.29 -12.38
N ASP A 10 20.26 -25.23 -11.65
CA ASP A 10 18.89 -25.06 -11.13
C ASP A 10 18.81 -23.97 -10.06
N LEU A 11 19.82 -23.90 -9.18
CA LEU A 11 19.93 -22.83 -8.18
C LEU A 11 20.12 -21.47 -8.85
N HIS A 12 20.98 -21.37 -9.88
CA HIS A 12 21.20 -20.11 -10.59
C HIS A 12 19.95 -19.62 -11.33
N HIS A 13 19.16 -20.53 -11.92
CA HIS A 13 17.89 -20.20 -12.57
C HIS A 13 16.82 -19.71 -11.58
N ARG A 14 16.71 -20.33 -10.40
CA ARG A 14 15.85 -19.79 -9.33
C ARG A 14 16.34 -18.42 -8.85
N TRP A 15 17.66 -18.23 -8.79
CA TRP A 15 18.28 -16.98 -8.38
C TRP A 15 17.87 -15.81 -9.30
N GLU A 16 17.99 -15.98 -10.60
CA GLU A 16 17.58 -14.95 -11.55
C GLU A 16 16.05 -14.75 -11.53
N ALA A 17 15.26 -15.81 -11.32
CA ALA A 17 13.81 -15.76 -11.33
C ALA A 17 13.22 -14.93 -10.17
N THR A 18 13.68 -15.06 -8.92
CA THR A 18 13.13 -14.23 -7.81
C THR A 18 13.55 -12.77 -7.94
N THR A 19 14.82 -12.51 -8.26
CA THR A 19 15.34 -11.14 -8.41
C THR A 19 14.63 -10.39 -9.53
N LEU A 20 14.50 -11.00 -10.71
CA LEU A 20 13.70 -10.44 -11.80
C LEU A 20 12.21 -10.37 -11.43
N GLY A 21 11.71 -11.36 -10.69
CA GLY A 21 10.33 -11.41 -10.22
C GLY A 21 9.93 -10.20 -9.38
N PHE A 22 10.76 -9.79 -8.41
CA PHE A 22 10.52 -8.57 -7.65
C PHE A 22 10.64 -7.30 -8.51
N GLY A 23 11.61 -7.25 -9.44
CA GLY A 23 11.70 -6.15 -10.40
C GLY A 23 10.41 -6.01 -11.23
N VAL A 24 9.91 -7.11 -11.77
CA VAL A 24 8.66 -7.17 -12.55
C VAL A 24 7.44 -6.80 -11.71
N LEU A 25 7.38 -7.22 -10.44
CA LEU A 25 6.33 -6.80 -9.51
C LEU A 25 6.29 -5.26 -9.38
N PHE A 26 7.44 -4.63 -9.16
CA PHE A 26 7.49 -3.17 -9.02
C PHE A 26 7.22 -2.43 -10.33
N VAL A 27 7.60 -3.00 -11.48
CA VAL A 27 7.15 -2.50 -12.80
C VAL A 27 5.63 -2.57 -12.92
N ALA A 28 5.00 -3.67 -12.48
CA ALA A 28 3.55 -3.80 -12.49
C ALA A 28 2.87 -2.79 -11.56
N LEU A 29 3.43 -2.54 -10.38
CA LEU A 29 2.93 -1.50 -9.46
C LEU A 29 3.01 -0.10 -10.07
N VAL A 30 4.11 0.23 -10.75
CA VAL A 30 4.22 1.48 -11.53
C VAL A 30 3.15 1.53 -12.62
N GLY A 31 2.94 0.44 -13.36
CA GLY A 31 1.91 0.36 -14.40
C GLY A 31 0.50 0.57 -13.86
N ILE A 32 0.18 0.00 -12.70
CA ILE A 32 -1.12 0.19 -12.04
C ILE A 32 -1.27 1.64 -11.54
N GLN A 33 -0.20 2.26 -11.06
CA GLN A 33 -0.23 3.67 -10.69
C GLN A 33 -0.46 4.58 -11.90
N LEU A 34 0.23 4.33 -13.02
CA LEU A 34 -0.04 5.04 -14.27
C LEU A 34 -1.49 4.89 -14.74
N TRP A 35 -2.04 3.68 -14.60
CA TRP A 35 -3.45 3.43 -14.88
C TRP A 35 -4.38 4.24 -13.97
N LYS A 36 -4.08 4.31 -12.66
CA LYS A 36 -4.82 5.14 -11.71
C LYS A 36 -4.82 6.61 -12.14
N LEU A 37 -3.71 7.14 -12.63
CA LEU A 37 -3.65 8.52 -13.12
C LEU A 37 -4.54 8.75 -14.34
N LEU A 38 -4.47 7.84 -15.31
CA LEU A 38 -5.31 7.91 -16.51
C LEU A 38 -6.79 7.92 -16.11
N VAL A 39 -7.17 7.06 -15.17
CA VAL A 39 -8.53 7.01 -14.62
C VAL A 39 -8.89 8.33 -13.95
N MET A 40 -7.99 8.88 -13.15
CA MET A 40 -8.23 10.15 -12.45
C MET A 40 -8.44 11.32 -13.42
N GLU A 41 -7.59 11.48 -14.43
CA GLU A 41 -7.76 12.52 -15.45
C GLU A 41 -9.06 12.30 -16.24
N THR A 42 -9.37 11.06 -16.60
CA THR A 42 -10.62 10.75 -17.31
C THR A 42 -11.83 11.14 -16.47
N VAL A 43 -11.81 10.83 -15.17
CA VAL A 43 -12.90 11.21 -14.25
C VAL A 43 -12.99 12.73 -14.11
N GLN A 44 -11.87 13.44 -14.00
CA GLN A 44 -11.86 14.92 -13.95
C GLN A 44 -12.44 15.53 -15.22
N VAL A 45 -12.01 15.09 -16.41
CA VAL A 45 -12.53 15.56 -17.70
C VAL A 45 -14.04 15.32 -17.83
N ILE A 46 -14.54 14.17 -17.35
CA ILE A 46 -15.98 13.87 -17.32
C ILE A 46 -16.68 14.82 -16.35
N VAL A 47 -16.18 14.96 -15.11
CA VAL A 47 -16.81 15.83 -14.10
C VAL A 47 -16.89 17.27 -14.60
N ASP A 48 -15.82 17.80 -15.17
CA ASP A 48 -15.75 19.15 -15.72
C ASP A 48 -16.63 19.29 -16.97
N GLY A 49 -16.54 18.33 -17.89
CA GLY A 49 -17.28 18.34 -19.16
C GLY A 49 -18.79 18.21 -19.02
N PHE A 50 -19.26 17.52 -17.99
CA PHE A 50 -20.70 17.40 -17.67
C PHE A 50 -21.19 18.44 -16.66
N GLY A 51 -20.33 19.39 -16.23
CA GLY A 51 -20.72 20.42 -15.26
C GLY A 51 -21.06 19.85 -13.88
N LEU A 52 -20.52 18.69 -13.53
CA LEU A 52 -20.76 17.98 -12.27
C LEU A 52 -19.87 18.53 -11.14
N GLY A 53 -19.49 19.81 -11.17
CA GLY A 53 -18.54 20.45 -10.25
C GLY A 53 -18.91 20.38 -8.75
N SER A 54 -20.10 19.85 -8.42
CA SER A 54 -20.55 19.57 -7.06
C SER A 54 -20.30 18.13 -6.58
N VAL A 55 -19.63 17.26 -7.35
CA VAL A 55 -19.32 15.90 -6.88
C VAL A 55 -18.32 16.00 -5.72
N PRO A 56 -18.66 15.47 -4.53
CA PRO A 56 -17.78 15.50 -3.38
C PRO A 56 -16.42 14.87 -3.69
N MET A 57 -15.33 15.54 -3.28
CA MET A 57 -13.96 15.08 -3.51
C MET A 57 -13.72 13.64 -3.02
N GLY A 58 -14.39 13.25 -1.92
CA GLY A 58 -14.37 11.88 -1.40
C GLY A 58 -14.94 10.84 -2.38
N THR A 59 -16.05 11.16 -3.05
CA THR A 59 -16.69 10.27 -4.03
C THR A 59 -15.82 10.07 -5.27
N THR A 60 -15.21 11.14 -5.77
CA THR A 60 -14.28 11.08 -6.91
C THR A 60 -13.05 10.23 -6.57
N SER A 61 -12.43 10.47 -5.40
CA SER A 61 -11.27 9.71 -4.92
C SER A 61 -11.58 8.21 -4.74
N ALA A 62 -12.78 7.91 -4.25
CA ALA A 62 -13.26 6.55 -4.07
C ALA A 62 -13.46 5.80 -5.39
N LEU A 63 -14.05 6.46 -6.39
CA LEU A 63 -14.20 5.90 -7.74
C LEU A 63 -12.84 5.67 -8.40
N VAL A 64 -11.93 6.65 -8.29
CA VAL A 64 -10.56 6.51 -8.80
C VAL A 64 -9.83 5.37 -8.11
N SER A 65 -10.04 5.16 -6.81
CA SER A 65 -9.43 4.04 -6.08
C SER A 65 -10.02 2.68 -6.50
N LEU A 66 -11.33 2.61 -6.72
CA LEU A 66 -11.97 1.37 -7.16
C LEU A 66 -11.57 1.01 -8.60
N VAL A 67 -11.60 1.99 -9.51
CA VAL A 67 -11.36 1.79 -10.95
C VAL A 67 -9.86 1.77 -11.27
N GLY A 68 -9.05 2.56 -10.59
CA GLY A 68 -7.60 2.60 -10.74
C GLY A 68 -6.94 1.35 -10.16
N PRO A 69 -6.54 1.36 -8.88
CA PRO A 69 -5.86 0.21 -8.29
C PRO A 69 -6.75 -1.04 -8.23
N GLY A 70 -8.06 -0.93 -8.00
CA GLY A 70 -8.94 -2.10 -7.93
C GLY A 70 -9.03 -2.88 -9.25
N LEU A 71 -9.43 -2.24 -10.37
CA LEU A 71 -9.47 -2.93 -11.66
C LEU A 71 -8.07 -3.30 -12.17
N GLY A 72 -7.08 -2.41 -11.99
CA GLY A 72 -5.69 -2.70 -12.36
C GLY A 72 -5.17 -3.97 -11.68
N ALA A 73 -5.46 -4.11 -10.38
CA ALA A 73 -5.13 -5.31 -9.62
C ALA A 73 -5.86 -6.55 -10.13
N LEU A 74 -7.17 -6.46 -10.40
CA LEU A 74 -7.95 -7.59 -10.92
C LEU A 74 -7.44 -8.07 -12.29
N VAL A 75 -7.12 -7.13 -13.20
CA VAL A 75 -6.54 -7.44 -14.51
C VAL A 75 -5.19 -8.15 -14.34
N TYR A 76 -4.32 -7.62 -13.47
CA TYR A 76 -3.02 -8.23 -13.19
C TYR A 76 -3.15 -9.64 -12.61
N VAL A 77 -3.99 -9.80 -11.59
CA VAL A 77 -4.29 -11.09 -10.93
C VAL A 77 -4.81 -12.11 -11.94
N ARG A 78 -5.73 -11.69 -12.82
CA ARG A 78 -6.27 -12.55 -13.87
C ARG A 78 -5.21 -12.95 -14.89
N TYR A 79 -4.39 -12.00 -15.33
CA TYR A 79 -3.29 -12.24 -16.27
C TYR A 79 -2.25 -13.21 -15.71
N ARG A 80 -1.88 -13.05 -14.43
CA ARG A 80 -0.92 -13.90 -13.72
C ARG A 80 -1.53 -15.16 -13.12
N LYS A 81 -2.85 -15.35 -13.24
CA LYS A 81 -3.63 -16.47 -12.66
C LYS A 81 -3.40 -16.65 -11.15
N LEU A 82 -3.31 -15.54 -10.42
CA LEU A 82 -3.14 -15.54 -8.97
C LEU A 82 -4.48 -15.81 -8.27
N ASP A 83 -4.45 -16.49 -7.13
CA ASP A 83 -5.63 -16.72 -6.30
C ASP A 83 -5.79 -15.57 -5.31
N LEU A 84 -6.88 -14.83 -5.45
CA LEU A 84 -7.17 -13.65 -4.64
C LEU A 84 -7.94 -13.98 -3.36
N GLY A 85 -8.35 -15.24 -3.15
CA GLY A 85 -9.08 -15.63 -1.95
C GLY A 85 -10.37 -14.85 -1.77
N THR A 86 -11.26 -14.84 -2.76
CA THR A 86 -12.56 -14.13 -2.67
C THR A 86 -13.60 -14.84 -1.80
N SER A 87 -13.25 -16.03 -1.31
CA SER A 87 -14.02 -16.85 -0.38
C SER A 87 -14.15 -16.21 1.00
N ARG A 88 -15.10 -16.72 1.80
CA ARG A 88 -15.15 -16.46 3.25
C ARG A 88 -13.85 -16.93 3.94
N PRO A 89 -13.50 -16.37 5.10
CA PRO A 89 -12.38 -16.84 5.90
C PRO A 89 -12.44 -18.35 6.11
N ARG A 90 -11.28 -19.02 6.03
CA ARG A 90 -11.19 -20.47 6.24
C ARG A 90 -11.80 -20.86 7.59
N ASN A 91 -12.53 -21.98 7.63
CA ASN A 91 -13.13 -22.50 8.87
C ASN A 91 -12.07 -22.58 9.99
N GLY A 92 -12.40 -22.04 11.16
CA GLY A 92 -11.49 -21.95 12.32
C GLY A 92 -10.64 -20.68 12.39
N THR A 93 -10.66 -19.81 11.36
CA THR A 93 -9.87 -18.55 11.35
C THR A 93 -10.69 -17.30 11.68
N TRP A 94 -11.97 -17.44 12.00
CA TRP A 94 -12.87 -16.31 12.32
C TRP A 94 -12.39 -15.42 13.48
N PRO A 95 -11.88 -15.95 14.61
CA PRO A 95 -11.36 -15.10 15.68
C PRO A 95 -10.18 -14.24 15.21
N ILE A 96 -9.30 -14.81 14.38
CA ILE A 96 -8.16 -14.09 13.79
C ILE A 96 -8.67 -13.03 12.81
N ALA A 97 -9.63 -13.38 11.95
CA ALA A 97 -10.24 -12.45 11.02
C ALA A 97 -10.82 -11.23 11.73
N LEU A 98 -11.61 -11.45 12.80
CA LEU A 98 -12.19 -10.36 13.58
C LEU A 98 -11.11 -9.52 14.28
N ALA A 99 -10.12 -10.16 14.92
CA ALA A 99 -9.03 -9.46 15.57
C ALA A 99 -8.28 -8.54 14.59
N VAL A 100 -7.97 -9.04 13.39
CA VAL A 100 -7.28 -8.25 12.36
C VAL A 100 -8.16 -7.14 11.80
N ILE A 101 -9.46 -7.39 11.58
CA ILE A 101 -10.38 -6.35 11.09
C ILE A 101 -10.45 -5.16 12.07
N PHE A 102 -10.49 -5.43 13.38
CA PHE A 102 -10.61 -4.37 14.38
C PHE A 102 -9.26 -3.80 14.84
N ALA A 103 -8.14 -4.49 14.62
CA ALA A 103 -6.82 -4.03 15.08
C ALA A 103 -6.43 -2.63 14.56
N PRO A 104 -6.64 -2.27 13.27
CA PRO A 104 -6.40 -0.91 12.80
C PRO A 104 -7.26 0.16 13.47
N ALA A 105 -8.53 -0.14 13.75
CA ALA A 105 -9.41 0.77 14.46
C ALA A 105 -8.91 1.01 15.90
N LEU A 106 -8.49 -0.06 16.57
CA LEU A 106 -7.86 0.02 17.89
C LEU A 106 -6.54 0.78 17.86
N LEU A 107 -5.75 0.63 16.80
CA LEU A 107 -4.53 1.42 16.60
C LEU A 107 -4.84 2.91 16.48
N ALA A 108 -5.84 3.29 15.68
CA ALA A 108 -6.27 4.69 15.55
C ALA A 108 -6.73 5.26 16.89
N ALA A 109 -7.54 4.51 17.65
CA ALA A 109 -7.98 4.88 18.99
C ALA A 109 -6.81 5.02 19.98
N ALA A 110 -5.85 4.09 19.95
CA ALA A 110 -4.66 4.16 20.80
C ALA A 110 -3.79 5.37 20.46
N VAL A 111 -3.62 5.68 19.18
CA VAL A 111 -2.87 6.87 18.73
C VAL A 111 -3.56 8.16 19.14
N SER A 112 -4.90 8.25 19.01
CA SER A 112 -5.66 9.40 19.50
C SER A 112 -5.54 9.55 21.02
N ALA A 113 -5.72 8.47 21.79
CA ALA A 113 -5.64 8.49 23.25
C ALA A 113 -4.23 8.87 23.75
N VAL A 114 -3.18 8.26 23.20
CA VAL A 114 -1.78 8.56 23.56
C VAL A 114 -1.39 9.95 23.08
N GLY A 115 -1.75 10.33 21.85
CA GLY A 115 -1.51 11.65 21.27
C GLY A 115 -2.09 12.76 22.15
N ASN A 116 -3.34 12.60 22.56
CA ASN A 116 -4.02 13.55 23.42
C ASN A 116 -3.43 13.56 24.83
N ALA A 117 -3.31 12.39 25.47
CA ALA A 117 -2.89 12.30 26.87
C ALA A 117 -1.41 12.68 27.11
N MET A 118 -0.50 12.36 26.18
CA MET A 118 0.93 12.57 26.35
C MET A 118 1.44 13.83 25.67
N PHE A 119 0.83 14.23 24.56
CA PHE A 119 1.34 15.32 23.71
C PHE A 119 0.35 16.47 23.53
N GLY A 120 -0.90 16.33 23.98
CA GLY A 120 -1.96 17.31 23.73
C GLY A 120 -2.32 17.46 22.24
N VAL A 121 -2.01 16.44 21.43
CA VAL A 121 -2.25 16.45 19.97
C VAL A 121 -3.43 15.56 19.64
N SER A 122 -4.45 16.12 18.98
CA SER A 122 -5.62 15.38 18.52
C SER A 122 -5.33 14.56 17.25
N LEU A 123 -6.12 13.51 17.01
CA LEU A 123 -6.01 12.73 15.78
C LEU A 123 -6.40 13.56 14.56
N SER A 124 -7.37 14.47 14.69
CA SER A 124 -7.71 15.49 13.69
C SER A 124 -6.50 16.34 13.27
N ALA A 125 -5.68 16.78 14.23
CA ALA A 125 -4.45 17.53 13.94
C ALA A 125 -3.37 16.67 13.24
N ILE A 126 -3.25 15.39 13.63
CA ILE A 126 -2.30 14.46 12.98
C ILE A 126 -2.73 14.13 11.54
N THR A 127 -4.02 13.89 11.34
CA THR A 127 -4.59 13.46 10.06
C THR A 127 -4.93 14.62 9.14
N GLN A 128 -4.93 15.85 9.65
CA GLN A 128 -5.36 17.06 8.95
C GLN A 128 -6.80 16.95 8.44
N GLN A 129 -7.64 16.22 9.18
CA GLN A 129 -9.04 15.98 8.85
C GLN A 129 -9.95 16.73 9.81
N TRP A 130 -10.98 17.35 9.24
CA TRP A 130 -11.94 18.19 9.94
C TRP A 130 -13.35 17.83 9.53
N VAL A 131 -14.21 17.59 10.51
CA VAL A 131 -15.63 17.29 10.30
C VAL A 131 -16.45 18.21 11.18
N SER A 132 -17.48 18.84 10.61
CA SER A 132 -18.40 19.65 11.41
C SER A 132 -19.21 18.75 12.36
N PRO A 133 -19.39 19.13 13.63
CA PRO A 133 -20.16 18.32 14.59
C PRO A 133 -21.66 18.28 14.27
N GLN A 134 -22.14 19.11 13.33
CA GLN A 134 -23.56 19.22 12.94
C GLN A 134 -23.91 18.37 11.70
N VAL A 135 -23.00 17.52 11.26
CA VAL A 135 -23.17 16.70 10.05
C VAL A 135 -24.24 15.62 10.28
N SER A 136 -25.12 15.43 9.30
CA SER A 136 -26.18 14.41 9.37
C SER A 136 -25.61 12.99 9.26
N ALA A 137 -26.32 12.01 9.84
CA ALA A 137 -25.94 10.60 9.73
C ALA A 137 -25.90 10.11 8.26
N GLU A 138 -26.81 10.63 7.43
CA GLU A 138 -26.82 10.37 5.99
C GLU A 138 -25.56 10.89 5.30
N PHE A 139 -25.11 12.10 5.65
CA PHE A 139 -23.88 12.65 5.11
C PHE A 139 -22.68 11.78 5.51
N VAL A 140 -22.57 11.40 6.80
CA VAL A 140 -21.50 10.50 7.26
C VAL A 140 -21.49 9.19 6.46
N LEU A 141 -22.65 8.57 6.27
CA LEU A 141 -22.74 7.31 5.55
C LEU A 141 -22.37 7.44 4.06
N LEU A 142 -22.95 8.41 3.36
CA LEU A 142 -22.79 8.55 1.91
C LEU A 142 -21.48 9.22 1.49
N HIS A 143 -20.93 10.10 2.33
CA HIS A 143 -19.80 10.97 1.95
C HIS A 143 -18.50 10.65 2.70
N LEU A 144 -18.56 9.87 3.78
CA LEU A 144 -17.36 9.40 4.49
C LEU A 144 -17.23 7.88 4.35
N VAL A 145 -18.21 7.12 4.84
CA VAL A 145 -18.12 5.65 4.91
C VAL A 145 -18.13 4.99 3.53
N GLN A 146 -19.06 5.36 2.65
CA GLN A 146 -19.14 4.74 1.32
C GLN A 146 -17.86 4.96 0.49
N PRO A 147 -17.28 6.17 0.43
CA PRO A 147 -15.95 6.38 -0.16
C PRO A 147 -14.85 5.49 0.41
N ASP A 148 -14.79 5.36 1.74
CA ASP A 148 -13.79 4.53 2.43
C ASP A 148 -13.92 3.05 2.06
N VAL A 149 -15.16 2.57 1.88
CA VAL A 149 -15.43 1.19 1.41
C VAL A 149 -14.83 0.96 0.04
N PHE A 150 -15.09 1.85 -0.93
CA PHE A 150 -14.55 1.70 -2.27
C PHE A 150 -13.02 1.83 -2.31
N ARG A 151 -12.46 2.75 -1.52
CA ARG A 151 -11.02 2.89 -1.38
C ARG A 151 -10.39 1.63 -0.77
N GLY A 152 -10.96 1.12 0.32
CA GLY A 152 -10.51 -0.10 0.98
C GLY A 152 -10.59 -1.33 0.06
N ILE A 153 -11.60 -1.41 -0.80
CA ILE A 153 -11.69 -2.45 -1.85
C ILE A 153 -10.52 -2.29 -2.83
N GLY A 154 -10.34 -1.11 -3.42
CA GLY A 154 -9.29 -0.87 -4.41
C GLY A 154 -7.88 -1.16 -3.87
N GLU A 155 -7.57 -0.63 -2.69
CA GLU A 155 -6.27 -0.82 -2.02
C GLU A 155 -6.10 -2.26 -1.53
N GLY A 156 -7.14 -2.88 -0.97
CA GLY A 156 -7.08 -4.27 -0.50
C GLY A 156 -6.84 -5.26 -1.63
N LEU A 157 -7.46 -5.06 -2.79
CA LEU A 157 -7.25 -5.86 -4.00
C LEU A 157 -5.81 -5.71 -4.52
N LEU A 158 -5.29 -4.49 -4.57
CA LEU A 158 -3.91 -4.22 -4.97
C LEU A 158 -2.91 -4.92 -4.04
N ILE A 159 -3.08 -4.73 -2.75
CA ILE A 159 -2.12 -5.20 -1.75
C ILE A 159 -2.13 -6.72 -1.66
N CYS A 160 -3.31 -7.34 -1.58
CA CYS A 160 -3.40 -8.79 -1.44
C CYS A 160 -3.16 -9.48 -2.79
N GLY A 161 -3.85 -9.03 -3.83
CA GLY A 161 -3.85 -9.67 -5.14
C GLY A 161 -2.57 -9.45 -5.94
N VAL A 162 -2.01 -8.23 -5.91
CA VAL A 162 -0.80 -7.92 -6.67
C VAL A 162 0.42 -8.16 -5.82
N ILE A 163 0.53 -7.48 -4.67
CA ILE A 163 1.78 -7.50 -3.90
C ILE A 163 1.96 -8.83 -3.18
N TYR A 164 1.06 -9.18 -2.26
CA TYR A 164 1.24 -10.37 -1.44
C TYR A 164 1.28 -11.66 -2.27
N GLU A 165 0.34 -11.88 -3.19
CA GLU A 165 0.34 -13.10 -4.02
C GLU A 165 1.54 -13.17 -4.97
N SER A 166 2.02 -12.05 -5.52
CA SER A 166 3.26 -12.05 -6.30
C SER A 166 4.45 -12.40 -5.42
N VAL A 167 4.61 -11.75 -4.26
CA VAL A 167 5.70 -12.03 -3.32
C VAL A 167 5.66 -13.50 -2.89
N ARG A 168 4.50 -14.01 -2.50
CA ARG A 168 4.28 -15.40 -2.10
C ARG A 168 4.64 -16.39 -3.19
N SER A 169 4.31 -16.09 -4.45
CA SER A 169 4.70 -16.93 -5.59
C SER A 169 6.22 -16.98 -5.81
N LEU A 170 6.94 -15.94 -5.36
CA LEU A 170 8.39 -15.81 -5.52
C LEU A 170 9.18 -16.43 -4.35
N VAL A 171 8.67 -16.34 -3.12
CA VAL A 171 9.42 -16.68 -1.90
C VAL A 171 8.79 -17.80 -1.05
N GLY A 172 7.58 -18.24 -1.37
CA GLY A 172 6.83 -19.21 -0.56
C GLY A 172 6.07 -18.56 0.60
N ASP A 173 5.28 -19.36 1.30
CA ASP A 173 4.30 -18.86 2.30
C ASP A 173 4.95 -18.30 3.58
N ASP A 174 6.09 -18.86 4.01
CA ASP A 174 6.71 -18.55 5.31
C ASP A 174 7.24 -17.11 5.37
N ASP A 175 7.90 -16.65 4.30
CA ASP A 175 8.52 -15.32 4.23
C ASP A 175 7.60 -14.26 3.58
N ALA A 176 6.52 -14.70 2.92
CA ALA A 176 5.66 -13.83 2.11
C ALA A 176 5.10 -12.65 2.91
N THR A 177 4.66 -12.88 4.14
CA THR A 177 3.96 -11.86 4.94
C THR A 177 4.89 -10.70 5.28
N GLY A 178 6.11 -10.99 5.75
CA GLY A 178 7.09 -9.96 6.11
C GLY A 178 7.60 -9.19 4.89
N LEU A 179 7.94 -9.91 3.81
CA LEU A 179 8.41 -9.29 2.57
C LEU A 179 7.32 -8.47 1.88
N ALA A 180 6.08 -8.96 1.86
CA ALA A 180 4.97 -8.20 1.32
C ALA A 180 4.74 -6.93 2.13
N ALA A 181 4.71 -7.00 3.47
CA ALA A 181 4.57 -5.82 4.33
C ALA A 181 5.68 -4.78 4.07
N LEU A 182 6.93 -5.22 3.88
CA LEU A 182 8.04 -4.34 3.50
C LEU A 182 7.83 -3.70 2.12
N CYS A 183 7.44 -4.49 1.11
CA CYS A 183 7.18 -3.98 -0.23
C CYS A 183 6.03 -2.97 -0.25
N ILE A 184 4.97 -3.24 0.53
CA ILE A 184 3.80 -2.37 0.66
C ILE A 184 4.15 -1.09 1.40
N GLY A 185 4.90 -1.19 2.51
CA GLY A 185 5.35 -0.01 3.25
C GLY A 185 6.19 0.91 2.38
N TYR A 186 7.12 0.34 1.60
CA TYR A 186 7.90 1.12 0.64
C TYR A 186 7.01 1.72 -0.46
N TYR A 187 6.16 0.91 -1.11
CA TYR A 187 5.23 1.39 -2.15
C TYR A 187 4.32 2.53 -1.66
N TRP A 188 3.85 2.43 -0.41
CA TRP A 188 2.98 3.42 0.21
C TRP A 188 3.69 4.74 0.49
N LEU A 189 4.95 4.67 0.93
CA LEU A 189 5.77 5.84 1.22
C LEU A 189 6.38 6.48 -0.02
N MET A 190 6.28 5.83 -1.19
CA MET A 190 6.81 6.41 -2.41
C MET A 190 6.07 7.72 -2.74
N PRO A 191 6.82 8.78 -3.09
CA PRO A 191 6.23 10.07 -3.39
C PRO A 191 5.56 10.02 -4.76
N TRP A 192 4.33 9.51 -4.80
CA TRP A 192 3.45 9.59 -5.97
C TRP A 192 2.86 11.01 -6.15
N ALA A 193 3.12 11.96 -5.25
CA ALA A 193 2.64 13.34 -5.35
C ALA A 193 3.07 14.13 -6.62
N PRO A 194 4.31 14.03 -7.14
CA PRO A 194 4.66 14.57 -8.47
C PRO A 194 4.01 13.78 -9.63
N ILE A 195 3.30 12.71 -9.29
CA ILE A 195 2.73 11.72 -10.19
C ILE A 195 1.19 11.83 -10.20
N ASP A 196 0.56 12.57 -9.27
CA ASP A 196 -0.90 12.75 -9.22
C ASP A 196 -1.48 13.56 -10.41
N THR A 197 -0.65 14.02 -11.33
CA THR A 197 -1.07 14.56 -12.64
C THR A 197 -0.04 14.17 -13.68
N ILE A 198 -0.41 14.13 -14.98
CA ILE A 198 0.60 13.96 -16.04
C ILE A 198 1.66 15.07 -15.87
N PRO A 199 2.97 14.73 -15.85
CA PRO A 199 4.02 15.69 -15.57
C PRO A 199 3.91 16.93 -16.49
N PRO A 200 3.61 18.12 -15.94
CA PRO A 200 3.35 19.31 -16.76
C PRO A 200 4.64 19.95 -17.31
N SER A 201 5.80 19.53 -16.78
CA SER A 201 7.10 20.08 -17.16
C SER A 201 8.16 18.99 -17.37
N LEU A 202 9.27 19.36 -18.03
CA LEU A 202 10.43 18.48 -18.19
C LEU A 202 11.02 18.07 -16.82
N THR A 203 11.05 19.00 -15.87
CA THR A 203 11.53 18.74 -14.51
C THR A 203 10.69 17.69 -13.82
N ASP A 204 9.35 17.80 -13.89
CA ASP A 204 8.43 16.84 -13.30
C ASP A 204 8.52 15.48 -14.00
N SER A 205 8.77 15.48 -15.32
CA SER A 205 8.99 14.25 -16.10
C SER A 205 10.26 13.52 -15.66
N ILE A 206 11.34 14.26 -15.37
CA ILE A 206 12.59 13.70 -14.84
C ILE A 206 12.36 13.14 -13.44
N VAL A 207 11.66 13.87 -12.56
CA VAL A 207 11.32 13.39 -11.22
C VAL A 207 10.47 12.12 -11.30
N PHE A 208 9.47 12.08 -12.19
CA PHE A 208 8.66 10.89 -12.45
C PHE A 208 9.52 9.71 -12.90
N ALA A 209 10.36 9.90 -13.91
CA ALA A 209 11.23 8.84 -14.43
C ALA A 209 12.21 8.32 -13.37
N MET A 210 12.75 9.20 -12.53
CA MET A 210 13.61 8.83 -11.40
C MET A 210 12.83 8.05 -10.33
N THR A 211 11.62 8.46 -9.97
CA THR A 211 10.77 7.72 -9.03
C THR A 211 10.48 6.31 -9.56
N VAL A 212 10.14 6.16 -10.84
CA VAL A 212 9.94 4.85 -11.48
C VAL A 212 11.21 3.99 -11.41
N LEU A 213 12.35 4.56 -11.81
CA LEU A 213 13.63 3.84 -11.79
C LEU A 213 14.00 3.37 -10.37
N LEU A 214 13.86 4.25 -9.38
CA LEU A 214 14.13 3.97 -7.97
C LEU A 214 13.19 2.87 -7.43
N THR A 215 11.91 2.94 -7.80
CA THR A 215 10.89 1.93 -7.44
C THR A 215 11.29 0.54 -7.92
N VAL A 216 11.66 0.41 -9.19
CA VAL A 216 12.04 -0.87 -9.78
C VAL A 216 13.36 -1.36 -9.21
N ALA A 217 14.34 -0.46 -9.03
CA ALA A 217 15.63 -0.80 -8.43
C ALA A 217 15.50 -1.31 -6.99
N PHE A 218 14.59 -0.73 -6.20
CA PHE A 218 14.27 -1.24 -4.87
C PHE A 218 13.74 -2.68 -4.93
N GLY A 219 12.80 -2.97 -5.83
CA GLY A 219 12.31 -4.34 -6.03
C GLY A 219 13.43 -5.33 -6.34
N VAL A 220 14.30 -5.00 -7.30
CA VAL A 220 15.46 -5.84 -7.65
C VAL A 220 16.39 -6.01 -6.44
N ALA A 221 16.65 -4.95 -5.67
CA ALA A 221 17.49 -5.02 -4.48
C ALA A 221 16.90 -5.93 -3.38
N VAL A 222 15.59 -5.88 -3.15
CA VAL A 222 14.89 -6.79 -2.22
C VAL A 222 15.05 -8.24 -2.67
N GLY A 223 14.91 -8.53 -3.97
CA GLY A 223 15.12 -9.86 -4.52
C GLY A 223 16.55 -10.37 -4.31
N VAL A 224 17.56 -9.55 -4.61
CA VAL A 224 18.97 -9.90 -4.38
C VAL A 224 19.25 -10.13 -2.90
N LEU A 225 18.73 -9.27 -2.02
CA LEU A 225 18.96 -9.37 -0.58
C LEU A 225 18.30 -10.62 0.00
N TYR A 226 17.04 -10.90 -0.37
CA TYR A 226 16.33 -12.08 0.07
C TYR A 226 17.10 -13.36 -0.27
N GLN A 227 17.56 -13.46 -1.51
CA GLN A 227 18.32 -14.64 -1.94
C GLN A 227 19.67 -14.76 -1.25
N THR A 228 20.37 -13.65 -1.05
CA THR A 228 21.64 -13.65 -0.31
C THR A 228 21.45 -14.16 1.12
N LEU A 229 20.33 -13.81 1.76
CA LEU A 229 19.98 -14.29 3.11
C LEU A 229 19.48 -15.74 3.11
N ALA A 230 18.78 -16.19 2.06
CA ALA A 230 18.38 -17.58 1.92
C ALA A 230 19.59 -18.50 1.66
N ASP A 231 20.61 -18.00 0.95
CA ASP A 231 21.83 -18.73 0.56
C ASP A 231 22.97 -18.63 1.59
N THR A 232 22.71 -18.21 2.83
CA THR A 232 23.73 -17.94 3.89
C THR A 232 24.65 -19.15 4.21
N HIS A 233 24.40 -20.34 3.64
CA HIS A 233 25.31 -21.47 3.70
C HIS A 233 26.39 -21.53 2.59
N GLN A 234 26.36 -20.71 1.52
CA GLN A 234 27.28 -20.91 0.37
C GLN A 234 27.94 -19.68 -0.28
N THR A 235 27.50 -18.43 -0.07
CA THR A 235 28.08 -17.29 -0.81
C THR A 235 28.37 -16.08 0.06
N ASN A 236 29.65 -15.86 0.36
CA ASN A 236 30.13 -14.73 1.17
C ASN A 236 30.41 -13.45 0.36
N THR A 237 30.01 -13.37 -0.91
CA THR A 237 30.38 -12.23 -1.78
C THR A 237 29.25 -11.84 -2.73
N LEU A 238 28.78 -10.60 -2.60
CA LEU A 238 27.92 -9.94 -3.58
C LEU A 238 28.75 -9.61 -4.84
N SER A 239 28.28 -10.01 -6.02
CA SER A 239 28.92 -9.61 -7.28
C SER A 239 28.95 -8.09 -7.45
N ARG A 240 30.04 -7.56 -8.04
CA ARG A 240 30.21 -6.12 -8.35
C ARG A 240 29.05 -5.52 -9.13
N ARG A 241 28.30 -6.34 -9.87
CA ARG A 241 27.12 -5.93 -10.65
C ARG A 241 25.93 -5.49 -9.78
N HIS A 242 25.88 -5.90 -8.51
CA HIS A 242 24.77 -5.56 -7.59
C HIS A 242 25.00 -4.26 -6.80
N ILE A 243 26.25 -3.80 -6.70
CA ILE A 243 26.62 -2.55 -6.01
C ILE A 243 25.81 -1.34 -6.51
N PRO A 244 25.66 -1.08 -7.83
CA PRO A 244 24.86 0.05 -8.28
C PRO A 244 23.37 -0.11 -7.94
N VAL A 245 22.83 -1.33 -7.99
CA VAL A 245 21.42 -1.59 -7.63
C VAL A 245 21.16 -1.26 -6.16
N PHE A 246 22.06 -1.71 -5.26
CA PHE A 246 21.97 -1.35 -3.83
C PHE A 246 22.17 0.14 -3.59
N GLY A 247 23.10 0.79 -4.30
CA GLY A 247 23.28 2.24 -4.22
C GLY A 247 22.02 3.00 -4.61
N VAL A 248 21.38 2.62 -5.71
CA VAL A 248 20.13 3.22 -6.20
C VAL A 248 18.96 2.93 -5.24
N ALA A 249 18.83 1.70 -4.73
CA ALA A 249 17.81 1.34 -3.75
C ALA A 249 18.00 2.10 -2.42
N PHE A 250 19.24 2.26 -1.97
CA PHE A 250 19.57 3.05 -0.78
C PHE A 250 19.20 4.53 -0.97
N VAL A 251 19.53 5.12 -2.13
CA VAL A 251 19.07 6.47 -2.48
C VAL A 251 17.55 6.57 -2.49
N SER A 252 16.86 5.52 -2.94
CA SER A 252 15.40 5.50 -2.88
C SER A 252 14.86 5.53 -1.45
N ILE A 253 15.47 4.76 -0.53
CA ILE A 253 15.10 4.77 0.88
C ILE A 253 15.38 6.15 1.47
N LEU A 254 16.54 6.75 1.19
CA LEU A 254 16.86 8.11 1.63
C LEU A 254 15.90 9.17 1.07
N SER A 255 15.45 9.01 -0.17
CA SER A 255 14.47 9.91 -0.79
C SER A 255 13.12 9.83 -0.08
N VAL A 256 12.71 8.62 0.31
CA VAL A 256 11.52 8.40 1.14
C VAL A 256 11.72 9.02 2.54
N THR A 257 12.84 8.76 3.21
CA THR A 257 13.06 9.21 4.59
C THR A 257 13.30 10.71 4.72
N SER A 258 13.96 11.34 3.75
CA SER A 258 14.18 12.80 3.73
C SER A 258 12.87 13.60 3.69
N ARG A 259 11.80 13.03 3.14
CA ARG A 259 10.46 13.64 3.15
C ARG A 259 9.75 13.49 4.50
N LEU A 260 10.18 12.56 5.36
CA LEU A 260 9.63 12.37 6.71
C LEU A 260 10.01 13.48 7.69
N THR A 261 10.79 14.48 7.25
CA THR A 261 11.33 15.57 8.09
C THR A 261 10.26 16.58 8.55
N THR A 262 9.10 16.66 7.90
CA THR A 262 7.93 17.43 8.36
C THR A 262 7.04 16.57 9.27
N PHE A 263 7.31 16.58 10.58
CA PHE A 263 6.75 15.63 11.54
C PHE A 263 5.20 15.48 11.51
N PRO A 264 4.36 16.54 11.48
CA PRO A 264 2.91 16.35 11.57
C PRO A 264 2.29 15.72 10.31
N HIS A 265 2.71 16.16 9.12
CA HIS A 265 2.16 15.69 7.85
C HIS A 265 2.48 14.21 7.59
N ASN A 266 3.64 13.75 8.03
CA ASN A 266 4.12 12.41 7.75
C ASN A 266 3.60 11.35 8.74
N VAL A 267 3.14 11.74 9.92
CA VAL A 267 2.62 10.78 10.91
C VAL A 267 1.40 10.05 10.35
N HIS A 268 0.48 10.73 9.66
CA HIS A 268 -0.65 10.06 9.02
C HIS A 268 -0.19 8.98 8.01
N HIS A 269 0.77 9.30 7.15
CA HIS A 269 1.32 8.34 6.19
C HIS A 269 2.04 7.17 6.87
N LEU A 270 2.73 7.40 7.98
CA LEU A 270 3.39 6.36 8.76
C LEU A 270 2.39 5.44 9.48
N LEU A 271 1.24 5.96 9.91
CA LEU A 271 0.18 5.14 10.54
C LEU A 271 -0.43 4.12 9.58
N TRP A 272 -0.41 4.38 8.28
CA TRP A 272 -0.89 3.42 7.30
C TRP A 272 0.01 2.19 7.18
N ILE A 273 1.32 2.29 7.43
CA ILE A 273 2.24 1.14 7.33
C ILE A 273 1.81 -0.04 8.23
N PRO A 274 1.59 0.12 9.54
CA PRO A 274 1.10 -0.96 10.38
C PRO A 274 -0.32 -1.40 10.01
N VAL A 275 -1.19 -0.51 9.53
CA VAL A 275 -2.54 -0.86 9.06
C VAL A 275 -2.48 -1.80 7.85
N LEU A 276 -1.64 -1.47 6.87
CA LEU A 276 -1.43 -2.29 5.68
C LEU A 276 -0.75 -3.61 6.04
N GLY A 277 0.21 -3.59 6.96
CA GLY A 277 0.84 -4.80 7.50
C GLY A 277 -0.16 -5.74 8.19
N LEU A 278 -1.07 -5.19 9.00
CA LEU A 278 -2.17 -5.95 9.62
C LEU A 278 -3.11 -6.53 8.56
N ALA A 279 -3.48 -5.76 7.54
CA ALA A 279 -4.34 -6.24 6.45
C ALA A 279 -3.70 -7.43 5.70
N VAL A 280 -2.40 -7.34 5.40
CA VAL A 280 -1.62 -8.42 4.78
C VAL A 280 -1.55 -9.65 5.68
N LEU A 281 -1.28 -9.45 6.97
CA LEU A 281 -1.26 -10.53 7.96
C LEU A 281 -2.63 -11.22 8.03
N GLY A 282 -3.72 -10.46 8.02
CA GLY A 282 -5.09 -10.97 7.98
C GLY A 282 -5.33 -11.83 6.74
N TYR A 283 -4.95 -11.32 5.57
CA TYR A 283 -5.05 -12.07 4.32
C TYR A 283 -4.22 -13.37 4.37
N ALA A 284 -2.95 -13.29 4.80
CA ALA A 284 -2.06 -14.45 4.89
C ALA A 284 -2.64 -15.55 5.79
N ARG A 285 -3.25 -15.17 6.93
CA ARG A 285 -3.79 -16.12 7.92
C ARG A 285 -5.18 -16.65 7.57
N THR A 286 -5.99 -15.88 6.86
CA THR A 286 -7.40 -16.23 6.60
C THR A 286 -7.66 -16.67 5.15
N ARG A 287 -6.73 -16.39 4.24
CA ARG A 287 -6.83 -16.56 2.77
C ARG A 287 -8.08 -15.90 2.20
N SER A 288 -8.47 -14.76 2.77
CA SER A 288 -9.65 -14.00 2.35
C SER A 288 -9.30 -12.53 2.14
N VAL A 289 -9.41 -12.02 0.91
CA VAL A 289 -9.16 -10.60 0.61
C VAL A 289 -10.11 -9.68 1.37
N TRP A 290 -11.31 -10.18 1.68
CA TRP A 290 -12.32 -9.41 2.41
C TRP A 290 -11.86 -9.05 3.82
N VAL A 291 -11.01 -9.87 4.45
CA VAL A 291 -10.45 -9.54 5.76
C VAL A 291 -9.52 -8.33 5.67
N ALA A 292 -8.68 -8.28 4.63
CA ALA A 292 -7.83 -7.11 4.38
C ALA A 292 -8.65 -5.87 4.02
N VAL A 293 -9.62 -6.01 3.10
CA VAL A 293 -10.53 -4.91 2.72
C VAL A 293 -11.25 -4.36 3.95
N LEU A 294 -11.91 -5.22 4.74
CA LEU A 294 -12.64 -4.79 5.94
C LEU A 294 -11.70 -4.17 6.99
N SER A 295 -10.46 -4.65 7.11
CA SER A 295 -9.43 -4.06 7.97
C SER A 295 -9.08 -2.62 7.55
N LEU A 296 -8.91 -2.36 6.24
CA LEU A 296 -8.65 -1.01 5.72
C LEU A 296 -9.85 -0.08 5.86
N VAL A 297 -11.06 -0.61 5.64
CA VAL A 297 -12.31 0.14 5.83
C VAL A 297 -12.51 0.49 7.30
N ALA A 298 -12.31 -0.47 8.20
CA ALA A 298 -12.45 -0.26 9.64
C ALA A 298 -11.49 0.82 10.14
N TYR A 299 -10.25 0.86 9.63
CA TYR A 299 -9.31 1.95 9.93
C TYR A 299 -9.87 3.33 9.55
N GLN A 300 -10.27 3.50 8.29
CA GLN A 300 -10.73 4.79 7.78
C GLN A 300 -12.00 5.26 8.49
N VAL A 301 -12.98 4.36 8.66
CA VAL A 301 -14.20 4.65 9.40
C VAL A 301 -13.90 5.00 10.86
N ALA A 302 -12.96 4.32 11.51
CA ALA A 302 -12.56 4.64 12.87
C ALA A 302 -11.90 6.02 12.96
N VAL A 303 -11.02 6.39 12.01
CA VAL A 303 -10.42 7.73 11.96
C VAL A 303 -11.52 8.79 11.85
N HIS A 304 -12.46 8.65 10.92
CA HIS A 304 -13.58 9.58 10.77
C HIS A 304 -14.46 9.65 12.02
N ALA A 305 -14.75 8.51 12.66
CA ALA A 305 -15.53 8.46 13.89
C ALA A 305 -14.81 9.16 15.05
N ILE A 306 -13.50 8.94 15.21
CA ILE A 306 -12.69 9.60 16.24
C ILE A 306 -12.64 11.10 16.00
N VAL A 307 -12.42 11.55 14.75
CA VAL A 307 -12.41 12.97 14.38
C VAL A 307 -13.76 13.62 14.67
N LEU A 308 -14.88 12.95 14.38
CA LEU A 308 -16.21 13.43 14.72
C LEU A 308 -16.38 13.55 16.24
N VAL A 309 -15.94 12.54 17.01
CA VAL A 309 -15.97 12.59 18.47
C VAL A 309 -15.13 13.75 19.00
N GLU A 310 -13.91 13.93 18.52
CA GLU A 310 -13.04 15.07 18.87
C GLU A 310 -13.71 16.41 18.58
N ALA A 311 -14.37 16.55 17.43
CA ALA A 311 -15.12 17.75 17.06
C ALA A 311 -16.32 18.00 18.00
N THR A 312 -17.09 16.96 18.33
CA THR A 312 -18.25 17.09 19.24
C THR A 312 -17.85 17.43 20.67
N LEU A 313 -16.66 16.98 21.12
CA LEU A 313 -16.14 17.22 22.46
C LEU A 313 -15.32 18.53 22.55
N GLY A 314 -15.13 19.25 21.43
CA GLY A 314 -14.30 20.46 21.40
C GLY A 314 -12.81 20.19 21.60
N LEU A 315 -12.35 18.97 21.32
CA LEU A 315 -10.95 18.53 21.43
C LEU A 315 -10.16 18.74 20.14
N ALA A 316 -10.83 19.06 19.03
CA ALA A 316 -10.18 19.31 17.75
C ALA A 316 -9.48 20.68 17.77
N VAL A 317 -8.15 20.69 17.81
CA VAL A 317 -7.32 21.91 17.94
C VAL A 317 -6.99 22.46 16.55
N VAL A 318 -7.67 23.55 16.15
CA VAL A 318 -7.42 24.29 14.89
C VAL A 318 -5.98 24.80 14.82
#